data_AF-A0A9Q0UG24-F1
#
_entry.id   AF-A0A9Q0UG24-F1
#
_cell.length_a   1.000
_cell.length_b   1.000
_cell.length_c   1.000
_cell.angle_alpha   90.00
_cell.angle_beta   90.00
_cell.angle_gamma   90.00
#
_symmetry.space_group_name_H-M   'P 1'
#
loop_
_entity.id
_entity.type
_entity.pdbx_description
1 polymer ?
#
loop_
_entity_poly.entity_id
_entity_poly.type
_entity_poly.pdbx_seq_one_letter_code
_entity_poly.pdbx_strand_id
1 'polypeptide(L)'
;MLVCSFRKTTVGQYESHSAFTLPGQYRKRLTALHGSIEEMLYDHEQTDERIGTLTDRSKPIIFSMARLDRVKNMTGFVECYDREEILEIEKMHELMKEYKLDGQFRWITAQTNRARNGELYRYIADTKGAFVQPAFYEAFGLTVVEAMSCSLPTFATCHGGPAEIIEHGVSGFHMDPYYPDQAAEHMADFFEKCRDDPSYWKKISDAGIKRINERYTWKIYSERLMTLAGVYGFWKYVSKLERRETRRYLEMFYILKFRDLVKTVPLSIEDQH
;
A
#
# COMPACT_ATOMS: atom_id res chain seq x y z
N MET A 1 -14.67 7.46 9.80
CA MET A 1 -14.57 8.28 8.56
C MET A 1 -13.57 7.62 7.64
N LEU A 2 -13.73 7.72 6.32
CA LEU A 2 -12.85 7.01 5.38
C LEU A 2 -12.04 8.00 4.54
N VAL A 3 -10.74 7.76 4.44
CA VAL A 3 -9.80 8.54 3.64
C VAL A 3 -9.11 7.63 2.64
N CYS A 4 -9.32 7.88 1.35
CA CYS A 4 -8.64 7.16 0.27
C CYS A 4 -7.64 8.10 -0.42
N SER A 5 -6.42 7.63 -0.64
CA SER A 5 -5.37 8.38 -1.32
C SER A 5 -4.64 7.54 -2.37
N PHE A 6 -4.09 8.16 -3.43
CA PHE A 6 -3.40 7.42 -4.50
C PHE A 6 -1.89 7.67 -4.58
N ARG A 7 -1.20 7.00 -5.51
CA ARG A 7 0.22 7.24 -5.82
C ARG A 7 0.45 7.22 -7.35
N LYS A 8 0.87 8.34 -7.96
CA LYS A 8 1.25 8.40 -9.39
C LYS A 8 2.73 8.00 -9.55
N THR A 9 2.93 6.97 -10.39
CA THR A 9 4.08 6.64 -11.27
C THR A 9 5.47 6.13 -10.81
N THR A 10 5.86 5.04 -11.50
CA THR A 10 7.10 4.62 -12.23
C THR A 10 8.52 4.59 -11.66
N VAL A 11 8.82 5.00 -10.43
CA VAL A 11 10.19 4.74 -9.90
C VAL A 11 10.27 3.34 -9.28
N GLY A 12 11.29 2.57 -9.68
CA GLY A 12 11.50 1.18 -9.24
C GLY A 12 11.29 1.02 -7.73
N GLN A 13 10.49 0.02 -7.37
CA GLN A 13 10.05 -0.29 -6.01
C GLN A 13 11.21 -0.56 -5.02
N TYR A 14 12.47 -0.58 -5.46
CA TYR A 14 13.61 -1.02 -4.65
C TYR A 14 14.59 0.11 -4.26
N GLU A 15 14.71 1.22 -5.00
CA GLU A 15 15.65 2.32 -4.66
C GLU A 15 15.07 3.37 -3.70
N SER A 16 13.77 3.32 -3.42
CA SER A 16 13.04 4.34 -2.65
C SER A 16 13.09 4.21 -1.13
N HIS A 17 13.67 3.14 -0.61
CA HIS A 17 13.51 2.72 0.79
C HIS A 17 14.66 3.14 1.72
N SER A 18 15.75 3.67 1.19
CA SER A 18 16.84 4.28 1.96
C SER A 18 16.39 5.48 2.80
N ALA A 19 15.25 6.11 2.47
CA ALA A 19 14.68 7.23 3.21
C ALA A 19 13.65 6.83 4.30
N PHE A 20 13.17 5.58 4.32
CA PHE A 20 12.20 5.12 5.33
C PHE A 20 12.84 4.35 6.49
N THR A 21 13.99 3.72 6.25
CA THR A 21 14.74 3.02 7.29
C THR A 21 16.05 3.72 7.60
N LEU A 22 15.97 4.86 8.28
CA LEU A 22 17.09 5.37 9.07
C LEU A 22 16.93 4.84 10.50
N PRO A 23 17.77 3.89 10.95
CA PRO A 23 17.76 3.43 12.33
C PRO A 23 17.89 4.65 13.26
N GLY A 24 16.87 4.91 14.08
CA GLY A 24 16.83 6.03 15.02
C GLY A 24 15.97 7.24 14.64
N GLN A 25 15.47 7.37 13.40
CA GLN A 25 14.62 8.51 13.00
C GLN A 25 13.10 8.26 13.09
N TYR A 26 12.65 7.05 13.42
CA TYR A 26 11.22 6.71 13.59
C TYR A 26 10.45 7.66 14.53
N ARG A 27 11.16 8.33 15.45
CA ARG A 27 10.56 9.25 16.44
C ARG A 27 10.46 10.71 16.02
N LYS A 28 11.09 11.16 14.93
CA LYS A 28 11.08 12.60 14.60
C LYS A 28 9.80 12.96 13.84
N ARG A 29 8.81 13.48 14.57
CA ARG A 29 7.56 14.01 14.00
C ARG A 29 7.84 15.24 13.14
N LEU A 30 7.23 15.31 11.97
CA LEU A 30 7.29 16.47 11.09
C LEU A 30 6.10 17.39 11.36
N THR A 31 6.08 18.00 12.56
CA THR A 31 4.94 18.82 13.04
C THR A 31 4.62 20.00 12.11
N ALA A 32 5.62 20.55 11.43
CA ALA A 32 5.45 21.60 10.43
C ALA A 32 4.53 21.20 9.26
N LEU A 33 4.34 19.91 8.99
CA LEU A 33 3.46 19.42 7.92
C LEU A 33 2.00 19.24 8.36
N HIS A 34 1.70 19.34 9.67
CA HIS A 34 0.33 19.06 10.16
C HIS A 34 -0.69 20.05 9.60
N GLY A 35 -0.35 21.34 9.47
CA GLY A 35 -1.26 22.31 8.86
C GLY A 35 -1.67 21.91 7.44
N SER A 36 -0.71 21.49 6.61
CA SER A 36 -0.98 21.01 5.25
C SER A 36 -1.77 19.69 5.20
N ILE A 37 -1.58 18.81 6.20
CA ILE A 37 -2.30 17.53 6.30
C ILE A 37 -3.75 17.79 6.75
N GLU A 38 -3.94 18.69 7.71
CA GLU A 38 -5.26 19.08 8.20
C GLU A 38 -6.09 19.75 7.11
N GLU A 39 -5.49 20.66 6.35
CA GLU A 39 -6.12 21.27 5.17
C GLU A 39 -6.50 20.19 4.15
N MET A 40 -5.60 19.24 3.88
CA MET A 40 -5.90 18.13 2.96
C MET A 40 -7.08 17.27 3.44
N LEU A 41 -7.18 16.98 4.73
CA LEU A 41 -8.18 16.08 5.30
C LEU A 41 -9.54 16.74 5.56
N TYR A 42 -9.56 17.99 6.02
CA TYR A 42 -10.75 18.62 6.60
C TYR A 42 -11.22 19.88 5.88
N ASP A 43 -10.51 20.35 4.86
CA ASP A 43 -10.97 21.50 4.08
C ASP A 43 -12.31 21.20 3.37
N HIS A 44 -13.22 22.16 3.43
CA HIS A 44 -14.56 22.05 2.87
C HIS A 44 -14.61 22.36 1.37
N GLU A 45 -13.57 23.02 0.83
CA GLU A 45 -13.47 23.30 -0.59
C GLU A 45 -13.33 22.00 -1.39
N GLN A 46 -14.19 21.83 -2.40
CA GLN A 46 -14.13 20.73 -3.35
C GLN A 46 -13.19 21.13 -4.49
N THR A 47 -12.16 20.34 -4.72
CA THR A 47 -11.20 20.55 -5.81
C THR A 47 -10.99 19.24 -6.56
N ASP A 48 -10.41 19.32 -7.76
CA ASP A 48 -10.00 18.11 -8.50
C ASP A 48 -8.99 17.25 -7.73
N GLU A 49 -8.30 17.84 -6.73
CA GLU A 49 -7.37 17.14 -5.85
C GLU A 49 -8.03 16.49 -4.62
N ARG A 50 -9.22 16.95 -4.22
CA ARG A 50 -9.86 16.60 -2.95
C ARG A 50 -11.38 16.61 -3.08
N ILE A 51 -11.99 15.43 -2.97
CA ILE A 51 -13.44 15.23 -3.13
C ILE A 51 -14.04 14.70 -1.83
N GLY A 52 -15.28 15.11 -1.53
CA GLY A 52 -15.96 14.81 -0.27
C GLY A 52 -15.43 15.67 0.88
N THR A 53 -16.00 15.52 2.07
CA THR A 53 -15.61 16.28 3.26
C THR A 53 -15.64 15.38 4.49
N LEU A 54 -14.81 15.70 5.49
CA LEU A 54 -14.90 15.12 6.83
C LEU A 54 -15.46 16.19 7.78
N THR A 55 -16.66 15.95 8.29
CA THR A 55 -17.34 16.92 9.16
C THR A 55 -16.97 16.75 10.63
N ASP A 56 -16.73 15.51 11.07
CA ASP A 56 -16.55 15.18 12.49
C ASP A 56 -15.10 14.78 12.79
N ARG A 57 -14.30 15.74 13.26
CA ARG A 57 -12.88 15.51 13.58
C ARG A 57 -12.64 14.55 14.75
N SER A 58 -13.66 14.22 15.55
CA SER A 58 -13.52 13.34 16.72
C SER A 58 -13.51 11.86 16.34
N LYS A 59 -14.01 11.51 15.15
CA LYS A 59 -14.11 10.12 14.70
C LYS A 59 -12.75 9.57 14.22
N PRO A 60 -12.46 8.30 14.49
CA PRO A 60 -11.32 7.62 13.89
C PRO A 60 -11.37 7.64 12.35
N ILE A 61 -10.18 7.70 11.75
CA ILE A 61 -10.01 7.66 10.30
C ILE A 61 -9.62 6.23 9.88
N ILE A 62 -10.41 5.66 8.99
CA ILE A 62 -10.04 4.48 8.20
C ILE A 62 -9.29 5.00 6.98
N PHE A 63 -8.05 4.59 6.81
CA PHE A 63 -7.16 5.10 5.78
C PHE A 63 -6.77 4.00 4.80
N SER A 64 -6.78 4.33 3.51
CA SER A 64 -6.16 3.49 2.49
C SER A 64 -5.33 4.34 1.53
N MET A 65 -4.21 3.79 1.09
CA MET A 65 -3.37 4.39 0.06
C MET A 65 -2.75 3.32 -0.83
N ALA A 66 -3.03 3.38 -2.14
CA ALA A 66 -2.40 2.51 -3.14
C ALA A 66 -2.47 3.10 -4.55
N ARG A 67 -1.95 2.39 -5.54
CA ARG A 67 -2.20 2.73 -6.95
C ARG A 67 -3.65 2.41 -7.29
N LEU A 68 -4.17 3.13 -8.26
CA LEU A 68 -5.48 2.89 -8.81
C LEU A 68 -5.37 1.81 -9.90
N ASP A 69 -5.94 0.64 -9.65
CA ASP A 69 -6.13 -0.41 -10.65
C ASP A 69 -7.24 -1.37 -10.15
N ARG A 70 -7.78 -2.20 -11.05
CA ARG A 70 -8.84 -3.18 -10.71
C ARG A 70 -8.43 -4.19 -9.64
N VAL A 71 -7.14 -4.50 -9.54
CA VAL A 71 -6.60 -5.46 -8.57
C VAL A 71 -6.57 -4.84 -7.17
N LYS A 72 -6.32 -3.53 -7.06
CA LYS A 72 -6.32 -2.78 -5.80
C LYS A 72 -7.70 -2.49 -5.24
N ASN A 73 -8.77 -2.67 -6.03
CA ASN A 73 -10.17 -2.53 -5.59
C ASN A 73 -10.44 -1.19 -4.88
N MET A 74 -9.86 -0.12 -5.42
CA MET A 74 -10.10 1.25 -4.98
C MET A 74 -10.35 2.05 -6.23
N THR A 75 -11.42 2.82 -6.24
CA THR A 75 -11.92 3.39 -7.48
C THR A 75 -11.60 4.92 -7.45
N GLY A 76 -11.23 5.63 -8.54
CA GLY A 76 -10.87 7.06 -8.42
C GLY A 76 -10.04 7.88 -9.48
N PHE A 77 -10.07 9.25 -9.48
CA PHE A 77 -9.76 10.22 -10.59
C PHE A 77 -8.45 10.98 -10.48
N VAL A 78 -7.72 11.07 -11.61
CA VAL A 78 -6.99 12.24 -12.14
C VAL A 78 -6.57 11.94 -13.59
N GLU A 79 -7.01 12.71 -14.60
CA GLU A 79 -6.51 12.71 -16.00
C GLU A 79 -5.80 11.41 -16.41
N CYS A 80 -6.60 10.38 -16.64
CA CYS A 80 -6.12 9.06 -17.03
C CYS A 80 -6.31 8.91 -18.53
N TYR A 81 -5.22 8.67 -19.26
CA TYR A 81 -5.30 8.21 -20.65
C TYR A 81 -5.70 6.72 -20.72
N ASP A 82 -5.74 6.03 -19.57
CA ASP A 82 -6.16 4.65 -19.44
C ASP A 82 -7.68 4.55 -19.19
N ARG A 83 -8.37 3.78 -20.05
CA ARG A 83 -9.83 3.55 -19.95
C ARG A 83 -10.21 2.82 -18.67
N GLU A 84 -9.31 2.01 -18.12
CA GLU A 84 -9.63 1.25 -16.90
C GLU A 84 -9.74 2.17 -15.69
N GLU A 85 -8.83 3.14 -15.56
CA GLU A 85 -8.85 4.11 -14.47
C GLU A 85 -10.13 4.96 -14.51
N ILE A 86 -10.55 5.43 -15.71
CA ILE A 86 -11.79 6.21 -15.94
C ILE A 86 -13.03 5.50 -15.39
N LEU A 87 -13.19 4.21 -15.68
CA LEU A 87 -14.38 3.45 -15.24
C LEU A 87 -14.45 3.32 -13.71
N GLU A 88 -13.30 3.12 -13.06
CA GLU A 88 -13.23 3.07 -11.61
C GLU A 88 -13.54 4.46 -11.00
N ILE A 89 -13.24 5.54 -11.70
CA ILE A 89 -13.64 6.86 -11.23
C ILE A 89 -15.16 6.96 -11.14
N GLU A 90 -15.81 6.72 -12.27
CA GLU A 90 -17.24 6.91 -12.42
C GLU A 90 -17.97 6.12 -11.34
N LYS A 91 -17.51 4.88 -11.10
CA LYS A 91 -17.98 4.03 -10.02
C LYS A 91 -17.85 4.65 -8.62
N MET A 92 -16.77 5.34 -8.27
CA MET A 92 -16.70 6.05 -6.97
C MET A 92 -17.74 7.13 -6.86
N HIS A 93 -17.89 7.97 -7.89
CA HIS A 93 -18.84 9.08 -7.84
C HIS A 93 -20.27 8.56 -7.68
N GLU A 94 -20.60 7.45 -8.35
CA GLU A 94 -21.86 6.75 -8.18
C GLU A 94 -22.05 6.25 -6.74
N LEU A 95 -21.06 5.54 -6.18
CA LEU A 95 -21.12 5.02 -4.81
C LEU A 95 -21.22 6.14 -3.76
N MET A 96 -20.48 7.24 -3.93
CA MET A 96 -20.56 8.40 -3.03
C MET A 96 -21.97 8.97 -3.00
N LYS A 97 -22.63 9.06 -4.16
CA LYS A 97 -24.00 9.56 -4.30
C LYS A 97 -25.03 8.57 -3.78
N GLU A 98 -24.88 7.28 -4.08
CA GLU A 98 -25.78 6.21 -3.65
C GLU A 98 -25.81 6.07 -2.13
N TYR A 99 -24.63 5.99 -1.50
CA TYR A 99 -24.48 5.79 -0.06
C TYR A 99 -24.44 7.09 0.75
N LYS A 100 -24.58 8.26 0.09
CA LYS A 100 -24.58 9.59 0.71
C LYS A 100 -23.40 9.78 1.67
N LEU A 101 -22.21 9.53 1.17
CA LEU A 101 -20.97 9.51 1.97
C LEU A 101 -20.42 10.91 2.30
N ASP A 102 -21.09 11.97 1.83
CA ASP A 102 -20.74 13.35 2.15
C ASP A 102 -20.63 13.59 3.65
N GLY A 103 -19.54 14.26 4.06
CA GLY A 103 -19.23 14.51 5.47
C GLY A 103 -18.58 13.36 6.22
N GLN A 104 -18.49 12.16 5.62
CA GLN A 104 -17.91 10.95 6.23
C GLN A 104 -16.77 10.33 5.42
N PHE A 105 -16.67 10.70 4.14
CA PHE A 105 -15.69 10.22 3.18
C PHE A 105 -14.90 11.39 2.62
N ARG A 106 -13.59 11.19 2.55
CA ARG A 106 -12.65 12.14 1.95
C ARG A 106 -11.74 11.43 1.01
N TRP A 107 -11.60 12.02 -0.15
CA TRP A 107 -10.91 11.40 -1.25
C TRP A 107 -9.83 12.33 -1.76
N ILE A 108 -8.61 11.81 -1.84
CA ILE A 108 -7.41 12.61 -2.05
C ILE A 108 -6.66 12.06 -3.24
N THR A 109 -6.23 12.94 -4.13
CA THR A 109 -5.40 12.55 -5.27
C THR A 109 -4.01 12.07 -4.85
N ALA A 110 -3.26 11.64 -5.86
CA ALA A 110 -2.02 10.95 -5.66
C ALA A 110 -0.97 11.72 -4.86
N GLN A 111 -0.49 11.13 -3.77
CA GLN A 111 0.51 11.74 -2.90
C GLN A 111 1.92 11.30 -3.30
N THR A 112 2.66 12.21 -3.92
CA THR A 112 4.02 11.97 -4.41
C THR A 112 5.10 12.27 -3.36
N ASN A 113 4.80 13.14 -2.38
CA ASN A 113 5.75 13.53 -1.35
C ASN A 113 5.86 12.49 -0.23
N ARG A 114 6.94 11.71 -0.25
CA ARG A 114 7.18 10.61 0.71
C ARG A 114 7.26 11.05 2.16
N ALA A 115 7.86 12.21 2.45
CA ALA A 115 7.99 12.71 3.82
C ALA A 115 6.61 13.08 4.39
N ARG A 116 5.75 13.69 3.56
CA ARG A 116 4.36 13.97 3.91
C ARG A 116 3.56 12.68 4.10
N ASN A 117 3.76 11.67 3.27
CA ASN A 117 3.04 10.39 3.40
C ASN A 117 3.39 9.68 4.72
N GLY A 118 4.67 9.66 5.10
CA GLY A 118 5.07 9.10 6.39
C GLY A 118 4.45 9.84 7.57
N GLU A 119 4.35 11.17 7.49
CA GLU A 119 3.64 11.95 8.51
C GLU A 119 2.12 11.74 8.49
N LEU A 120 1.51 11.54 7.32
CA LEU A 120 0.09 11.24 7.16
C LEU A 120 -0.29 9.95 7.88
N TYR A 121 0.47 8.86 7.69
CA TYR A 121 0.26 7.62 8.44
C TYR A 121 0.30 7.83 9.95
N ARG A 122 1.27 8.61 10.44
CA ARG A 122 1.42 8.93 11.87
C ARG A 122 0.30 9.81 12.40
N TYR A 123 -0.14 10.79 11.60
CA TYR A 123 -1.27 11.65 11.93
C TYR A 123 -2.55 10.82 12.10
N ILE A 124 -2.77 9.84 11.23
CA ILE A 124 -3.93 8.93 11.31
C ILE A 124 -3.82 7.97 12.51
N ALA A 125 -2.60 7.56 12.88
CA ALA A 125 -2.37 6.82 14.11
C ALA A 125 -2.71 7.66 15.38
N ASP A 126 -2.48 8.98 15.33
CA ASP A 126 -2.86 9.88 16.43
C ASP A 126 -4.37 9.98 16.60
N THR A 127 -5.15 9.93 15.51
CA THR A 127 -6.62 9.89 15.53
C THR A 127 -7.22 8.53 15.92
N LYS A 128 -6.37 7.56 16.32
CA LYS A 128 -6.77 6.17 16.63
C LYS A 128 -7.47 5.49 15.46
N GLY A 129 -7.06 5.85 14.25
CA GLY A 129 -7.53 5.25 13.01
C GLY A 129 -7.01 3.83 12.77
N ALA A 130 -7.27 3.33 11.56
CA ALA A 130 -6.75 2.06 11.07
C ALA A 130 -6.40 2.15 9.58
N PHE A 131 -5.47 1.33 9.10
CA PHE A 131 -5.15 1.18 7.68
C PHE A 131 -5.92 0.00 7.08
N VAL A 132 -6.41 0.14 5.85
CA VAL A 132 -7.16 -0.90 5.13
C VAL A 132 -6.57 -1.08 3.74
N GLN A 133 -6.23 -2.32 3.37
CA GLN A 133 -5.78 -2.71 2.02
C GLN A 133 -6.72 -3.77 1.44
N PRO A 134 -7.80 -3.38 0.72
CA PRO A 134 -8.86 -4.29 0.26
C PRO A 134 -8.61 -4.91 -1.12
N ALA A 135 -7.34 -5.04 -1.53
CA ALA A 135 -6.98 -5.55 -2.86
C ALA A 135 -7.44 -7.01 -3.06
N PHE A 136 -7.94 -7.35 -4.26
CA PHE A 136 -8.26 -8.74 -4.62
C PHE A 136 -7.04 -9.65 -4.53
N TYR A 137 -5.87 -9.11 -4.87
CA TYR A 137 -4.58 -9.77 -4.70
C TYR A 137 -3.49 -8.73 -4.47
N GLU A 138 -2.62 -8.96 -3.50
CA GLU A 138 -1.48 -8.09 -3.23
C GLU A 138 -0.19 -8.90 -3.23
N ALA A 139 0.72 -8.63 -4.16
CA ALA A 139 1.94 -9.44 -4.30
C ALA A 139 2.83 -9.35 -3.05
N PHE A 140 3.03 -8.15 -2.51
CA PHE A 140 3.79 -7.95 -1.27
C PHE A 140 3.04 -7.07 -0.29
N GLY A 141 2.68 -5.85 -0.70
CA GLY A 141 1.97 -4.89 0.18
C GLY A 141 2.92 -4.00 0.97
N LEU A 142 3.74 -3.20 0.28
CA LEU A 142 4.62 -2.23 0.95
C LEU A 142 3.83 -1.24 1.83
N THR A 143 2.63 -0.86 1.41
CA THR A 143 1.75 0.04 2.16
C THR A 143 1.30 -0.57 3.50
N VAL A 144 1.20 -1.90 3.59
CA VAL A 144 0.95 -2.64 4.84
C VAL A 144 2.16 -2.50 5.77
N VAL A 145 3.38 -2.69 5.25
CA VAL A 145 4.61 -2.50 6.03
C VAL A 145 4.77 -1.05 6.48
N GLU A 146 4.49 -0.08 5.61
CA GLU A 146 4.53 1.36 5.92
C GLU A 146 3.55 1.71 7.05
N ALA A 147 2.30 1.24 6.98
CA ALA A 147 1.28 1.46 8.01
C ALA A 147 1.68 0.83 9.35
N MET A 148 2.08 -0.44 9.36
CA MET A 148 2.51 -1.15 10.58
C MET A 148 3.75 -0.50 11.21
N SER A 149 4.68 0.01 10.39
CA SER A 149 5.87 0.73 10.86
C SER A 149 5.52 2.07 11.52
N CYS A 150 4.39 2.66 11.15
CA CYS A 150 3.88 3.92 11.69
C CYS A 150 2.90 3.74 12.86
N SER A 151 2.87 2.56 13.48
CA SER A 151 1.98 2.25 14.61
C SER A 151 0.50 2.29 14.25
N LEU A 152 0.14 2.04 12.99
CA LEU A 152 -1.25 2.05 12.53
C LEU A 152 -1.77 0.61 12.41
N PRO A 153 -2.76 0.20 13.24
CA PRO A 153 -3.40 -1.10 13.11
C PRO A 153 -3.90 -1.31 11.68
N THR A 154 -3.55 -2.46 11.10
CA THR A 154 -3.72 -2.70 9.66
C THR A 154 -4.63 -3.89 9.40
N PHE A 155 -5.58 -3.69 8.51
CA PHE A 155 -6.42 -4.70 7.91
C PHE A 155 -5.99 -4.87 6.45
N ALA A 156 -5.67 -6.09 6.02
CA ALA A 156 -5.24 -6.32 4.64
C ALA A 156 -5.82 -7.60 4.06
N THR A 157 -5.85 -7.68 2.74
CA THR A 157 -6.26 -8.88 2.01
C THR A 157 -5.53 -10.15 2.49
N CYS A 158 -6.26 -11.27 2.58
CA CYS A 158 -5.67 -12.59 2.82
C CYS A 158 -5.05 -13.20 1.55
N HIS A 159 -5.17 -12.56 0.39
CA HIS A 159 -4.65 -13.07 -0.88
C HIS A 159 -3.32 -12.41 -1.25
N GLY A 160 -2.23 -13.17 -1.11
CA GLY A 160 -0.87 -12.78 -1.50
C GLY A 160 0.04 -12.43 -0.32
N GLY A 161 0.96 -11.49 -0.51
CA GLY A 161 2.00 -11.11 0.45
C GLY A 161 1.50 -10.69 1.85
N PRO A 162 0.42 -9.88 1.98
CA PRO A 162 -0.06 -9.47 3.30
C PRO A 162 -0.49 -10.63 4.21
N ALA A 163 -0.85 -11.79 3.62
CA ALA A 163 -1.15 -13.01 4.35
C ALA A 163 0.04 -13.51 5.19
N GLU A 164 1.27 -13.30 4.70
CA GLU A 164 2.50 -13.64 5.41
C GLU A 164 2.95 -12.52 6.36
N ILE A 165 2.74 -11.26 5.98
CA ILE A 165 3.18 -10.10 6.75
C ILE A 165 2.44 -10.02 8.08
N ILE A 166 1.11 -10.14 8.03
CA ILE A 166 0.22 -9.98 9.18
C ILE A 166 -0.05 -11.33 9.84
N GLU A 167 0.08 -11.37 11.17
CA GLU A 167 -0.45 -12.43 12.01
C GLU A 167 -1.84 -12.02 12.52
N HIS A 168 -2.88 -12.71 12.03
CA HIS A 168 -4.28 -12.37 12.27
C HIS A 168 -4.61 -12.29 13.78
N GLY A 169 -5.19 -11.17 14.21
CA GLY A 169 -5.58 -10.92 15.60
C GLY A 169 -4.41 -10.60 16.55
N VAL A 170 -3.18 -10.65 16.05
CA VAL A 170 -1.97 -10.35 16.83
C VAL A 170 -1.34 -9.05 16.35
N SER A 171 -0.84 -9.02 15.11
CA SER A 171 -0.12 -7.86 14.55
C SER A 171 -0.96 -7.03 13.57
N GLY A 172 -2.22 -7.42 13.37
CA GLY A 172 -3.17 -6.86 12.41
C GLY A 172 -4.28 -7.85 12.10
N PHE A 173 -5.07 -7.60 11.06
CA PHE A 173 -6.19 -8.45 10.66
C PHE A 173 -6.14 -8.76 9.17
N HIS A 174 -6.62 -9.95 8.82
CA HIS A 174 -6.86 -10.34 7.44
C HIS A 174 -8.32 -10.10 7.09
N MET A 175 -8.56 -9.71 5.84
CA MET A 175 -9.88 -9.54 5.25
C MET A 175 -9.93 -10.29 3.93
N ASP A 176 -11.07 -10.89 3.62
CA ASP A 176 -11.29 -11.47 2.30
C ASP A 176 -12.06 -10.47 1.42
N PRO A 177 -11.45 -9.96 0.34
CA PRO A 177 -12.09 -9.00 -0.56
C PRO A 177 -13.33 -9.55 -1.27
N TYR A 178 -13.53 -10.88 -1.30
CA TYR A 178 -14.75 -11.49 -1.84
C TYR A 178 -15.93 -11.48 -0.86
N TYR A 179 -15.70 -11.14 0.41
CA TYR A 179 -16.73 -11.03 1.46
C TYR A 179 -16.66 -9.65 2.15
N PRO A 180 -16.99 -8.56 1.43
CA PRO A 180 -16.85 -7.19 1.92
C PRO A 180 -17.69 -6.90 3.17
N ASP A 181 -18.87 -7.52 3.31
CA ASP A 181 -19.73 -7.33 4.48
C ASP A 181 -19.06 -7.85 5.76
N GLN A 182 -18.39 -9.01 5.70
CA GLN A 182 -17.64 -9.56 6.83
C GLN A 182 -16.42 -8.70 7.17
N ALA A 183 -15.75 -8.16 6.15
CA ALA A 183 -14.64 -7.23 6.36
C ALA A 183 -15.11 -5.95 7.06
N ALA A 184 -16.27 -5.41 6.67
CA ALA A 184 -16.87 -4.25 7.31
C ALA A 184 -17.28 -4.54 8.77
N GLU A 185 -17.91 -5.69 9.04
CA GLU A 185 -18.28 -6.13 10.39
C GLU A 185 -17.05 -6.29 11.29
N HIS A 186 -15.99 -6.93 10.80
CA HIS A 186 -14.73 -7.07 11.55
C HIS A 186 -14.07 -5.72 11.88
N MET A 187 -14.14 -4.75 10.96
CA MET A 187 -13.65 -3.39 11.23
C MET A 187 -14.51 -2.67 12.27
N ALA A 188 -15.84 -2.81 12.19
CA ALA A 188 -16.75 -2.25 13.18
C ALA A 188 -16.47 -2.82 14.58
N ASP A 189 -16.38 -4.15 14.71
CA ASP A 189 -16.03 -4.85 15.95
C ASP A 189 -14.70 -4.38 16.53
N PHE A 190 -13.70 -4.15 15.69
CA PHE A 190 -12.41 -3.62 16.14
C PHE A 190 -12.56 -2.24 16.76
N PHE A 191 -13.28 -1.32 16.12
CA PHE A 191 -13.49 0.03 16.65
C PHE A 191 -14.38 0.03 17.90
N GLU A 192 -15.37 -0.87 17.99
CA GLU A 192 -16.17 -1.06 19.20
C GLU A 192 -15.31 -1.54 20.36
N LYS A 193 -14.47 -2.57 20.15
CA LYS A 193 -13.51 -3.02 21.17
C LYS A 193 -12.53 -1.93 21.58
N CYS A 194 -12.08 -1.09 20.63
CA CYS A 194 -11.20 0.04 20.94
C CYS A 194 -11.92 1.15 21.74
N ARG A 195 -13.24 1.31 21.56
CA ARG A 195 -14.06 2.24 22.34
C ARG A 195 -14.25 1.75 23.77
N ASP A 196 -14.49 0.45 23.93
CA ASP A 196 -14.70 -0.16 25.24
C ASP A 196 -13.38 -0.32 26.02
N ASP A 197 -12.30 -0.68 25.33
CA ASP A 197 -10.94 -0.77 25.86
C ASP A 197 -9.93 -0.06 24.93
N PRO A 198 -9.58 1.21 25.23
CA PRO A 198 -8.59 1.97 24.47
C PRO A 198 -7.19 1.32 24.44
N SER A 199 -6.88 0.42 25.37
CA SER A 199 -5.60 -0.29 25.39
C SER A 199 -5.50 -1.34 24.27
N TYR A 200 -6.65 -1.82 23.77
CA TYR A 200 -6.72 -2.81 22.69
C TYR A 200 -6.08 -2.27 21.40
N TRP A 201 -6.39 -1.02 21.02
CA TRP A 201 -5.77 -0.37 19.85
C TRP A 201 -4.24 -0.36 19.97
N LYS A 202 -3.73 0.01 21.16
CA LYS A 202 -2.30 0.08 21.45
C LYS A 202 -1.65 -1.30 21.39
N LYS A 203 -2.31 -2.33 21.91
CA LYS A 203 -1.84 -3.72 21.85
C LYS A 203 -1.59 -4.17 20.42
N ILE A 204 -2.56 -3.96 19.52
CA ILE A 204 -2.43 -4.32 18.10
C ILE A 204 -1.34 -3.49 17.41
N SER A 205 -1.30 -2.18 17.67
CA SER A 205 -0.25 -1.29 17.17
C SER A 205 1.16 -1.76 17.57
N ASP A 206 1.39 -2.01 18.86
CA ASP A 206 2.70 -2.40 19.39
C ASP A 206 3.13 -3.77 18.84
N ALA A 207 2.19 -4.70 18.68
CA ALA A 207 2.43 -5.99 18.04
C ALA A 207 2.76 -5.85 16.54
N GLY A 208 2.11 -4.92 15.82
CA GLY A 208 2.43 -4.59 14.43
C GLY A 208 3.87 -4.09 14.26
N ILE A 209 4.29 -3.14 15.10
CA ILE A 209 5.66 -2.61 15.10
C ILE A 209 6.68 -3.73 15.41
N LYS A 210 6.38 -4.57 16.40
CA LYS A 210 7.21 -5.71 16.77
C LYS A 210 7.40 -6.66 15.58
N ARG A 211 6.32 -7.02 14.89
CA ARG A 211 6.33 -7.89 13.71
C ARG A 211 7.25 -7.34 12.61
N ILE A 212 7.17 -6.04 12.31
CA ILE A 212 8.02 -5.41 11.30
C ILE A 212 9.49 -5.44 11.71
N ASN A 213 9.81 -5.06 12.94
CA ASN A 213 11.20 -5.02 13.41
C ASN A 213 11.86 -6.40 13.43
N GLU A 214 11.10 -7.47 13.67
CA GLU A 214 11.61 -8.84 13.71
C GLU A 214 11.83 -9.48 12.32
N ARG A 215 11.09 -9.05 11.29
CA ARG A 215 11.02 -9.77 10.00
C ARG A 215 11.31 -8.90 8.77
N TYR A 216 10.93 -7.63 8.80
CA TYR A 216 10.85 -6.77 7.61
C TYR A 216 11.76 -5.54 7.75
N THR A 217 13.02 -5.75 8.11
CA THR A 217 14.04 -4.69 8.16
C THR A 217 15.11 -4.89 7.08
N TRP A 218 15.64 -3.78 6.56
CA TRP A 218 16.71 -3.81 5.55
C TRP A 218 17.99 -4.45 6.04
N LYS A 219 18.24 -4.43 7.35
CA LYS A 219 19.38 -5.12 7.95
C LYS A 219 19.26 -6.64 7.78
N ILE A 220 18.12 -7.21 8.14
CA ILE A 220 17.86 -8.65 7.97
C ILE A 220 17.88 -9.02 6.48
N TYR A 221 17.31 -8.17 5.64
CA TYR A 221 17.32 -8.36 4.18
C TYR A 221 18.75 -8.35 3.61
N SER A 222 19.57 -7.36 3.95
CA SER A 222 20.92 -7.23 3.41
C SER A 222 21.83 -8.36 3.87
N GLU A 223 21.75 -8.77 5.14
CA GLU A 223 22.47 -9.92 5.67
C GLU A 223 22.15 -11.19 4.88
N ARG A 224 20.85 -11.49 4.69
CA ARG A 224 20.41 -12.65 3.89
C ARG A 224 20.88 -12.57 2.44
N LEU A 225 20.72 -11.41 1.80
CA LEU A 225 21.13 -11.22 0.41
C LEU A 225 22.62 -11.45 0.22
N MET A 226 23.45 -10.93 1.13
CA MET A 226 24.91 -11.12 1.09
C MET A 226 25.30 -12.59 1.28
N THR A 227 24.64 -13.30 2.20
CA THR A 227 24.84 -14.76 2.37
C THR A 227 24.47 -15.52 1.10
N LEU A 228 23.29 -15.25 0.53
CA LEU A 228 22.85 -15.92 -0.70
C LEU A 228 23.77 -15.60 -1.88
N ALA A 229 24.21 -14.35 -2.03
CA ALA A 229 25.14 -13.95 -3.08
C ALA A 229 26.48 -14.71 -2.98
N GLY A 230 27.01 -14.90 -1.77
CA GLY A 230 28.21 -15.71 -1.54
C GLY A 230 28.00 -17.19 -1.89
N VAL A 231 26.94 -17.80 -1.36
CA VAL A 231 26.62 -19.22 -1.57
C VAL A 231 26.36 -19.52 -3.05
N TYR A 232 25.50 -18.75 -3.70
CA TYR A 232 25.19 -18.93 -5.12
C TYR A 232 26.35 -18.54 -6.03
N GLY A 233 27.20 -17.59 -5.61
CA GLY A 233 28.43 -17.25 -6.32
C GLY A 233 29.38 -18.45 -6.38
N PHE A 234 29.62 -19.10 -5.24
CA PHE A 234 30.41 -20.33 -5.17
C PHE A 234 29.76 -21.48 -5.95
N TRP A 235 28.48 -21.74 -5.72
CA TRP A 235 27.75 -22.82 -6.40
C TRP A 235 27.77 -22.66 -7.93
N LYS A 236 27.64 -21.42 -8.43
CA LYS A 236 27.72 -21.11 -9.86
C LYS A 236 29.08 -21.49 -10.47
N TYR A 237 30.17 -21.39 -9.71
CA TYR A 237 31.49 -21.83 -10.16
C TYR A 237 31.58 -23.36 -10.23
N VAL A 238 31.11 -24.03 -9.18
CA VAL A 238 31.15 -25.50 -9.07
C VAL A 238 30.26 -26.17 -10.12
N SER A 239 29.03 -25.69 -10.32
CA SER A 239 28.04 -26.30 -11.23
C SER A 239 28.16 -25.82 -12.69
N LYS A 240 29.29 -25.23 -13.09
CA LYS A 240 29.41 -24.51 -14.36
C LYS A 240 29.30 -25.42 -15.59
N LEU A 241 29.82 -26.65 -15.50
CA LEU A 241 29.81 -27.62 -16.61
C LEU A 241 28.39 -28.14 -16.88
N GLU A 242 27.63 -28.48 -15.83
CA GLU A 242 26.26 -29.01 -15.93
C GLU A 242 25.21 -27.98 -16.40
N ARG A 243 25.50 -26.69 -16.28
CA ARG A 243 24.58 -25.61 -16.71
C ARG A 243 24.74 -25.20 -18.17
N ARG A 244 25.67 -25.81 -18.92
CA ARG A 244 25.99 -25.38 -20.29
C ARG A 244 24.86 -25.70 -21.26
N GLU A 245 24.27 -26.89 -21.15
CA GLU A 245 23.17 -27.37 -21.97
C GLU A 245 21.92 -26.53 -21.72
N THR A 246 21.54 -26.34 -20.46
CA THR A 246 20.40 -25.49 -20.07
C THR A 246 20.58 -24.06 -20.57
N ARG A 247 21.80 -23.52 -20.49
CA ARG A 247 22.11 -22.18 -21.01
C ARG A 247 21.88 -22.10 -22.52
N ARG A 248 22.34 -23.08 -23.30
CA ARG A 248 22.11 -23.09 -24.76
C ARG A 248 20.63 -23.23 -25.11
N TYR A 249 19.88 -24.03 -24.34
CA TYR A 249 18.44 -24.14 -24.50
C TYR A 249 17.72 -22.81 -24.24
N LEU A 250 18.08 -22.10 -23.17
CA LEU A 250 17.52 -20.77 -22.86
C LEU A 250 17.89 -19.72 -23.92
N GLU A 251 19.12 -19.74 -24.43
CA GLU A 251 19.56 -18.88 -25.55
C GLU A 251 18.72 -19.16 -26.80
N MET A 252 18.51 -20.43 -27.15
CA MET A 252 17.65 -20.82 -28.27
C MET A 252 16.20 -20.37 -28.05
N PHE A 253 15.62 -20.60 -26.86
CA PHE A 253 14.26 -20.19 -26.53
C PHE A 253 14.07 -18.67 -26.66
N TYR A 254 15.03 -17.89 -26.17
CA TYR A 254 15.00 -16.43 -26.30
C TYR A 254 15.03 -16.00 -27.77
N ILE A 255 15.97 -16.55 -28.55
CA ILE A 255 16.20 -16.15 -29.95
C ILE A 255 15.03 -16.57 -30.84
N LEU A 256 14.55 -17.81 -30.72
CA LEU A 256 13.60 -18.41 -31.66
C LEU A 256 12.13 -18.22 -31.26
N LYS A 257 11.84 -17.94 -29.98
CA LYS A 257 10.45 -17.82 -29.51
C LYS A 257 10.16 -16.45 -28.92
N PHE A 258 10.92 -16.08 -27.89
CA PHE A 258 10.62 -14.84 -27.15
C PHE A 258 10.76 -13.60 -28.03
N ARG A 259 11.84 -13.52 -28.82
CA ARG A 259 12.11 -12.37 -29.69
C ARG A 259 11.01 -12.15 -30.72
N ASP A 260 10.45 -13.22 -31.28
CA ASP A 260 9.38 -13.10 -32.28
C ASP A 260 8.05 -12.69 -31.65
N LEU A 261 7.73 -13.16 -30.44
CA LEU A 261 6.58 -12.68 -29.68
C LEU A 261 6.69 -11.19 -29.36
N VAL A 262 7.86 -10.70 -28.95
CA VAL A 262 8.08 -9.27 -28.67
C VAL A 262 7.82 -8.40 -29.91
N LYS A 263 8.18 -8.87 -31.12
CA LYS A 263 7.90 -8.14 -32.36
C LYS A 263 6.41 -8.00 -32.67
N THR A 264 5.56 -8.88 -32.14
CA THR A 264 4.10 -8.80 -32.33
C THR A 264 3.43 -7.78 -31.42
N VAL A 265 4.13 -7.30 -30.39
CA VAL A 265 3.62 -6.26 -29.49
C VAL A 265 3.75 -4.91 -30.21
N PRO A 266 2.64 -4.17 -30.43
CA PRO A 266 2.70 -2.84 -31.02
C PRO A 266 3.58 -1.91 -30.21
N LEU A 267 4.41 -1.12 -30.88
CA LEU A 267 5.18 -0.05 -30.23
C LEU A 267 4.22 1.06 -29.77
N SER A 268 4.55 1.70 -28.65
CA SER A 268 3.85 2.91 -28.23
C SER A 268 4.01 3.98 -29.31
N ILE A 269 2.89 4.55 -29.75
CA ILE A 269 2.89 5.72 -30.61
C ILE A 269 3.01 6.92 -29.67
N GLU A 270 4.05 7.74 -29.81
CA GLU A 270 4.09 9.04 -29.16
C GLU A 270 3.05 9.92 -29.86
N ASP A 271 1.96 10.23 -29.18
CA ASP A 271 1.04 11.26 -29.66
C ASP A 271 1.80 12.59 -29.68
N GLN A 272 2.01 13.15 -30.88
CA GLN A 272 2.50 14.51 -31.06
C GLN A 272 1.41 15.47 -30.57
N HIS A 273 1.49 15.86 -29.30
CA HIS A 273 0.76 16.98 -28.72
C HIS A 273 1.73 18.04 -28.22
#